data_AF-X1GWE0-F1
#
_entry.id   AF-X1GWE0-F1
#
_cell.length_a   1.000
_cell.length_b   1.000
_cell.length_c   1.000
_cell.angle_alpha   90.00
_cell.angle_beta   90.00
_cell.angle_gamma   90.00
#
_symmetry.space_group_name_H-M   'P 1'
#
loop_
_entity.id
_entity.type
_entity.pdbx_description
1 polymer ?
#
loop_
_entity_poly.entity_id
_entity_poly.type
_entity_poly.pdbx_seq_one_letter_code
_entity_poly.pdbx_strand_id
1 'polypeptide(L)' 'LLKQLKEGGRLIIPLGSTLYFQNLTLITKTKGKPEVRHILGVRFVPMVGEAKKRKGK' A
#
# COMPACT_ATOMS: atom_id res chain seq x y z
N LEU A 1 -7.69 5.98 -0.74
CA LEU A 1 -6.94 5.49 0.43
C LEU A 1 -5.94 6.52 0.96
N LEU A 2 -4.85 6.86 0.26
CA LEU A 2 -3.82 7.80 0.77
C LEU A 2 -4.35 9.17 1.24
N LYS A 3 -5.43 9.67 0.61
CA LYS A 3 -6.10 10.92 1.02
C LYS A 3 -6.65 10.90 2.45
N GLN A 4 -6.98 9.71 2.99
CA GLN A 4 -7.51 9.54 4.35
C GLN A 4 -6.41 9.62 5.41
N LEU A 5 -5.13 9.57 5.02
CA LEU A 5 -4.01 9.63 5.94
C LEU A 5 -3.80 11.07 6.42
N LYS A 6 -3.74 11.26 7.75
CA LYS A 6 -3.35 12.52 8.38
C LYS A 6 -1.86 12.81 8.15
N GLU A 7 -1.45 14.06 8.29
CA GLU A 7 -0.03 14.45 8.27
C GLU A 7 0.75 13.71 9.37
N GLY A 8 1.95 13.21 9.06
CA GLY A 8 2.73 12.29 9.89
C GLY A 8 2.16 10.87 10.03
N GLY A 9 0.95 10.63 9.52
CA GLY A 9 0.29 9.32 9.55
C GLY A 9 1.02 8.28 8.72
N ARG A 10 0.86 7.01 9.11
CA ARG A 10 1.59 5.87 8.52
C ARG A 10 0.61 4.82 8.01
N LEU A 11 0.82 4.37 6.77
CA LEU A 11 0.14 3.23 6.18
C LEU A 11 1.17 2.14 5.91
N ILE A 12 0.94 0.93 6.43
CA ILE A 12 1.77 -0.24 6.17
C ILE A 12 0.94 -1.22 5.36
N ILE A 13 1.38 -1.57 4.16
CA ILE A 13 0.60 -2.40 3.23
C ILE A 13 1.56 -3.26 2.38
N PRO A 14 1.21 -4.53 2.10
CA PRO A 14 2.02 -5.36 1.23
C PRO A 14 1.70 -5.01 -0.24
N LEU A 15 2.74 -4.68 -1.02
CA LEU A 15 2.61 -4.29 -2.42
C LEU A 15 3.48 -5.19 -3.30
N GLY A 16 2.90 -5.73 -4.36
CA GLY A 16 3.60 -6.59 -5.31
C GLY A 16 2.69 -7.66 -5.91
N SER A 17 3.28 -8.60 -6.64
CA SER A 17 2.54 -9.72 -7.21
C SER A 17 2.11 -10.69 -6.11
N THR A 18 0.84 -11.10 -6.13
CA THR A 18 0.35 -12.17 -5.25
C THR A 18 0.86 -13.55 -5.65
N LEU A 19 1.44 -13.71 -6.86
CA LEU A 19 1.96 -14.99 -7.35
C LEU A 19 3.37 -15.32 -6.82
N TYR A 20 4.13 -14.33 -6.36
CA TYR A 20 5.51 -14.51 -5.93
C TYR A 20 5.70 -14.07 -4.48
N PHE A 21 6.06 -12.80 -4.29
CA PHE A 21 6.24 -12.13 -3.01
C PHE A 21 5.85 -10.67 -3.17
N GLN A 22 5.42 -10.06 -2.06
CA GLN A 22 5.07 -8.65 -1.95
C GLN A 22 6.13 -7.97 -1.08
N ASN A 23 6.37 -6.68 -1.23
CA ASN A 23 7.18 -5.91 -0.29
C ASN A 23 6.27 -5.24 0.74
N LEU A 24 6.54 -5.47 2.02
CA LEU A 24 5.92 -4.70 3.11
C LEU A 24 6.39 -3.26 2.97
N THR A 25 5.46 -2.39 2.61
CA THR A 25 5.78 -1.00 2.27
C THR A 25 5.19 -0.08 3.32
N LEU A 26 6.02 0.78 3.88
CA LEU A 26 5.62 1.87 4.75
C LEU A 26 5.46 3.13 3.91
N ILE A 27 4.30 3.76 4.04
CA ILE A 27 4.00 5.07 3.47
C ILE A 27 3.76 6.03 4.63
N THR A 28 4.52 7.11 4.68
CA THR A 28 4.33 8.21 5.65
C THR A 28 3.83 9.43 4.89
N LYS A 29 2.84 10.14 5.40
CA LYS A 29 2.46 11.43 4.82
C LYS A 29 3.33 12.53 5.43
N THR A 30 4.18 13.12 4.61
CA THR A 30 5.12 14.19 4.99
C THR A 30 4.89 15.39 4.07
N LYS A 31 4.62 16.55 4.65
CA LYS A 31 4.28 17.82 3.98
C LYS A 31 3.19 17.63 2.92
N GLY A 32 2.14 16.89 3.26
CA GLY A 32 1.02 16.59 2.36
C GLY A 32 1.32 15.58 1.25
N LYS A 33 2.55 15.06 1.15
CA LYS A 33 3.00 14.10 0.12
C LYS A 33 3.30 12.74 0.75
N PRO A 34 3.12 11.63 0.01
CA PRO A 34 3.52 10.31 0.48
C PRO A 34 5.04 10.13 0.32
N GLU A 35 5.72 9.76 1.41
CA GLU A 35 7.07 9.22 1.42
C GLU A 35 6.99 7.69 1.54
N VAL A 36 7.74 6.97 0.70
CA VAL A 36 7.64 5.52 0.56
C VAL A 36 8.95 4.85 0.98
N ARG A 37 8.85 3.82 1.81
CA ARG A 37 9.97 2.94 2.18
C ARG A 37 9.57 1.47 2.06
N HIS A 38 10.37 0.70 1.32
CA HIS A 38 10.25 -0.76 1.28
C HIS A 38 11.01 -1.36 2.47
N ILE A 39 10.34 -2.21 3.26
CA ILE A 39 10.92 -2.80 4.48
C ILE A 39 11.53 -4.16 4.18
N LEU A 40 10.70 -5.13 3.80
CA LEU A 40 11.11 -6.52 3.55
C LEU A 40 10.07 -7.26 2.70
N GLY A 41 10.46 -8.40 2.13
CA GLY A 41 9.57 -9.30 1.39
C GLY A 41 8.62 -10.08 2.30
N VAL A 42 7.34 -10.14 1.95
CA VAL A 42 6.26 -10.81 2.67
C VAL A 42 5.35 -11.60 1.73
N ARG A 43 4.57 -12.53 2.29
CA ARG A 43 3.55 -13.29 1.56
C ARG A 43 2.21 -13.18 2.30
N PHE A 44 1.34 -12.34 1.77
CA PHE A 44 -0.04 -12.14 2.26
C PHE A 44 -1.04 -12.71 1.25
N VAL A 45 -2.24 -13.01 1.73
CA VAL A 45 -3.38 -13.30 0.86
C VAL A 45 -3.68 -12.11 -0.06
N PRO A 46 -4.31 -12.32 -1.23
CA PRO A 46 -4.73 -11.22 -2.09
C PRO A 46 -5.71 -10.27 -1.39
N MET A 47 -5.50 -8.96 -1.56
CA MET A 47 -6.48 -7.96 -1.17
C MET A 47 -7.65 -7.98 -2.18
N VAL A 48 -8.83 -8.38 -1.74
CA VAL A 48 -10.04 -8.54 -2.56
C VAL A 48 -11.06 -7.42 -2.28
N GLY A 49 -12.23 -7.46 -2.93
CA GLY A 49 -13.30 -6.44 -2.76
C GLY A 49 -13.13 -5.24 -3.69
N GLU A 50 -13.46 -4.03 -3.21
CA GLU A 50 -13.35 -2.77 -3.98
C GLU A 50 -11.96 -2.56 -4.59
N ALA A 51 -10.90 -3.03 -3.92
CA ALA A 51 -9.54 -2.94 -4.42
C ALA A 51 -9.28 -3.76 -5.70
N LYS A 52 -10.08 -4.80 -5.98
CA LYS A 52 -9.98 -5.64 -7.18
C LYS A 52 -10.84 -5.13 -8.33
N LYS A 53 -11.83 -4.26 -8.06
CA LYS A 53 -12.68 -3.70 -9.12
C LYS A 53 -11.80 -2.84 -10.03
N ARG A 54 -11.68 -3.25 -11.30
CA ARG A 54 -11.11 -2.38 -12.32
C ARG A 54 -12.02 -1.16 -12.43
N LYS A 55 -11.47 0.04 -12.28
CA LYS A 55 -12.17 1.24 -12.73
C LYS A 55 -12.42 1.04 -14.22
N GLY A 56 -13.70 0.91 -14.61
CA GLY A 56 -14.10 0.83 -16.01
C GLY A 56 -13.53 2.01 -16.78
N LYS A 57 -13.28 1.77 -18.08
CA LYS A 57 -12.94 2.81 -19.07
C LYS A 57 -13.87 4.00 -18.95
#